data_AF-A0A6N2LUJ5-F1
#
_entry.id   AF-A0A6N2LUJ5-F1
#
_cell.length_a   1.000
_cell.length_b   1.000
_cell.length_c   1.000
_cell.angle_alpha   90.00
_cell.angle_beta   90.00
_cell.angle_gamma   90.00
#
_symmetry.space_group_name_H-M   'P 1'
#
loop_
_entity.id
_entity.type
_entity.pdbx_description
1 polymer ?
#
loop_
_entity_poly.entity_id
_entity_poly.type
_entity_poly.pdbx_seq_one_letter_code
_entity_poly.pdbx_strand_id
1 'polypeptide(L)'
;MNHSEEADNPVPESVSNLVVHIIDTHLDHLQDITTKFEMELDSVELELDKGGFALKKQMLDDRRFPKMHLNLQRLLQVIAHGEQVFPRVKEKCSSKKWFSSEDINSLDELIGRLRRLKENVGFISNRVTAIQAGLDSWQAEQINKKLYYLSFLSIIFLPLSIITGVFGMNVGGVPWTEQKNPEVKDGFRNVMFVCVGVLVLVLLCFLFPALYSRIAAWRRTIALKRSWSLNRKSFLKRTLPVKERDSYVRL
;
A
#
# COMPACT_ATOMS: atom_id res chain seq x y z
N MET A 1 -31.16 10.96 -16.04
CA MET A 1 -31.79 9.77 -16.68
C MET A 1 -32.89 9.31 -15.73
N ASN A 2 -34.09 9.12 -16.26
CA ASN A 2 -35.29 8.72 -15.52
C ASN A 2 -35.05 7.44 -14.72
N HIS A 3 -35.19 7.50 -13.40
CA HIS A 3 -35.53 6.33 -12.59
C HIS A 3 -37.04 6.41 -12.33
N SER A 4 -37.80 5.88 -13.27
CA SER A 4 -39.26 5.75 -13.21
C SER A 4 -39.67 4.30 -12.98
N GLU A 5 -38.92 3.57 -12.14
CA GLU A 5 -39.22 2.18 -11.74
C GLU A 5 -39.52 2.05 -10.23
N GLU A 6 -39.71 3.15 -9.52
CA GLU A 6 -40.10 3.17 -8.08
C GLU A 6 -41.62 2.99 -7.86
N ALA A 7 -42.39 2.68 -8.91
CA ALA A 7 -43.85 2.79 -8.92
C ALA A 7 -44.61 1.45 -8.99
N ASP A 8 -43.93 0.31 -8.83
CA ASP A 8 -44.58 -1.01 -8.96
C ASP A 8 -44.31 -1.90 -7.75
N ASN A 9 -44.37 -1.32 -6.54
CA ASN A 9 -44.51 -2.11 -5.33
C ASN A 9 -46.01 -2.17 -4.97
N PRO A 10 -46.77 -3.13 -5.53
CA PRO A 10 -48.21 -3.22 -5.29
C PRO A 10 -48.48 -3.36 -3.79
N VAL A 11 -49.56 -2.74 -3.34
CA VAL A 11 -50.00 -2.85 -1.94
C VAL A 11 -50.24 -4.32 -1.63
N PRO A 12 -49.64 -4.88 -0.56
CA PRO A 12 -49.73 -6.31 -0.30
C PRO A 12 -51.17 -6.73 -0.05
N GLU A 13 -51.66 -7.66 -0.88
CA GLU A 13 -53.05 -8.15 -0.84
C GLU A 13 -53.24 -9.33 0.12
N SER A 14 -52.14 -9.95 0.57
CA SER A 14 -52.14 -11.12 1.45
C SER A 14 -51.03 -11.04 2.50
N VAL A 15 -51.15 -11.86 3.55
CA VAL A 15 -50.12 -11.96 4.61
C VAL A 15 -48.80 -12.49 4.06
N SER A 16 -48.82 -13.38 3.06
CA SER A 16 -47.60 -13.89 2.43
C SER A 16 -46.91 -12.82 1.59
N ASN A 17 -47.68 -12.06 0.84
CA ASN A 17 -47.17 -10.95 0.04
C ASN A 17 -46.60 -9.83 0.94
N LEU A 18 -47.24 -9.54 2.07
CA LEU A 18 -46.72 -8.59 3.07
C LEU A 18 -45.33 -8.99 3.59
N VAL A 19 -45.10 -10.28 3.84
CA VAL A 19 -43.77 -10.76 4.29
C VAL A 19 -42.72 -10.55 3.21
N VAL A 20 -43.03 -10.90 1.96
CA VAL A 20 -42.13 -10.69 0.82
C VAL A 20 -41.82 -9.20 0.65
N HIS A 21 -42.84 -8.36 0.67
CA HIS A 21 -42.74 -6.91 0.53
C HIS A 21 -41.86 -6.27 1.61
N ILE A 22 -41.99 -6.70 2.88
CA ILE A 22 -41.14 -6.22 3.98
C ILE A 22 -39.67 -6.60 3.74
N ILE A 23 -39.41 -7.85 3.33
CA ILE A 23 -38.04 -8.32 3.07
C ILE A 23 -37.43 -7.58 1.89
N ASP A 24 -38.18 -7.40 0.81
CA ASP A 24 -37.74 -6.69 -0.39
C ASP A 24 -37.38 -5.23 -0.07
N THR A 25 -38.29 -4.51 0.63
CA THR A 25 -38.04 -3.12 1.07
C THR A 25 -36.77 -3.01 1.92
N HIS A 26 -36.53 -3.97 2.82
CA HIS A 26 -35.30 -3.99 3.62
C HIS A 26 -34.06 -4.28 2.78
N LEU A 27 -34.15 -5.14 1.76
CA LEU A 27 -33.04 -5.40 0.84
C LEU A 27 -32.71 -4.18 0.00
N ASP A 28 -33.72 -3.46 -0.49
CA ASP A 28 -33.52 -2.22 -1.24
C ASP A 28 -32.82 -1.16 -0.36
N HIS A 29 -33.22 -1.01 0.90
CA HIS A 29 -32.51 -0.13 1.83
C HIS A 29 -31.04 -0.54 2.04
N LEU A 30 -30.74 -1.84 2.13
CA LEU A 30 -29.36 -2.31 2.24
C LEU A 30 -28.56 -2.07 0.96
N GLN A 31 -29.22 -2.17 -0.20
CA GLN A 31 -28.64 -1.85 -1.50
C GLN A 31 -28.29 -0.37 -1.59
N ASP A 32 -29.20 0.54 -1.21
CA ASP A 32 -28.95 1.98 -1.18
C ASP A 32 -27.77 2.37 -0.28
N ILE A 33 -27.69 1.75 0.91
CA ILE A 33 -26.57 1.97 1.83
C ILE A 33 -25.25 1.51 1.18
N THR A 34 -25.27 0.37 0.49
CA THR A 34 -24.10 -0.18 -0.20
C THR A 34 -23.64 0.75 -1.32
N THR A 35 -24.58 1.24 -2.15
CA THR A 35 -24.28 2.20 -3.22
C THR A 35 -23.72 3.51 -2.68
N LYS A 36 -24.21 4.01 -1.54
CA LYS A 36 -23.64 5.19 -0.88
C LYS A 36 -22.19 4.97 -0.45
N PHE A 37 -21.87 3.82 0.13
CA PHE A 37 -20.48 3.48 0.50
C PHE A 37 -19.58 3.35 -0.73
N GLU A 38 -20.08 2.76 -1.81
CA GLU A 38 -19.34 2.64 -3.07
C GLU A 38 -19.00 4.01 -3.66
N MET A 39 -19.99 4.91 -3.74
CA MET A 39 -19.78 6.29 -4.19
C MET A 39 -18.81 7.06 -3.29
N GLU A 40 -18.91 6.92 -1.97
CA GLU A 40 -17.98 7.55 -1.03
C GLU A 40 -16.55 7.03 -1.27
N LEU A 41 -16.39 5.72 -1.41
CA LEU A 41 -15.10 5.09 -1.68
C LEU A 41 -14.49 5.58 -3.00
N ASP A 42 -15.27 5.60 -4.08
CA ASP A 42 -14.82 6.04 -5.40
C ASP A 42 -14.38 7.51 -5.38
N SER A 43 -15.13 8.38 -4.69
CA SER A 43 -14.77 9.80 -4.54
C SER A 43 -13.42 9.98 -3.84
N VAL A 44 -13.17 9.15 -2.82
CA VAL A 44 -11.96 9.18 -2.01
C VAL A 44 -10.78 8.56 -2.76
N GLU A 45 -10.98 7.49 -3.53
CA GLU A 45 -9.95 6.92 -4.42
C GLU A 45 -9.50 7.95 -5.47
N LEU A 46 -10.45 8.66 -6.09
CA LEU A 46 -10.15 9.72 -7.06
C LEU A 46 -9.38 10.88 -6.42
N GLU A 47 -9.67 11.20 -5.16
CA GLU A 47 -8.90 12.15 -4.36
C GLU A 47 -7.46 11.67 -4.07
N LEU A 48 -7.30 10.38 -3.74
CA LEU A 48 -5.99 9.77 -3.51
C LEU A 48 -5.11 9.75 -4.76
N ASP A 49 -5.70 9.49 -5.93
CA ASP A 49 -5.02 9.48 -7.22
C ASP A 49 -4.50 10.86 -7.62
N LYS A 50 -5.20 11.92 -7.23
CA LYS A 50 -4.73 13.31 -7.42
C LYS A 50 -3.45 13.64 -6.62
N GLY A 51 -3.04 12.78 -5.69
CA GLY A 51 -1.64 12.71 -5.24
C GLY A 51 -1.17 13.76 -4.21
N GLY A 52 -2.09 14.45 -3.52
CA GLY A 52 -1.71 15.47 -2.54
C GLY A 52 -1.19 14.91 -1.21
N PHE A 53 0.04 15.25 -0.82
CA PHE A 53 0.61 14.93 0.51
C PHE A 53 -0.31 15.40 1.66
N ALA A 54 -0.84 16.61 1.56
CA ALA A 54 -1.74 17.19 2.55
C ALA A 54 -3.04 16.39 2.72
N LEU A 55 -3.58 15.88 1.61
CA LEU A 55 -4.82 15.13 1.58
C LEU A 55 -4.65 13.73 2.18
N LYS A 56 -3.57 13.01 1.80
CA LYS A 56 -3.22 11.72 2.42
C LYS A 56 -3.02 11.85 3.92
N LYS A 57 -2.38 12.94 4.37
CA LYS A 57 -2.21 13.24 5.79
C LYS A 57 -3.55 13.51 6.48
N GLN A 58 -4.41 14.34 5.90
CA GLN A 58 -5.73 14.64 6.46
C GLN A 58 -6.58 13.38 6.62
N MET A 59 -6.55 12.46 5.64
CA MET A 59 -7.31 11.21 5.71
C MET A 59 -6.85 10.28 6.84
N LEU A 60 -5.55 10.25 7.13
CA LEU A 60 -4.98 9.52 8.28
C LEU A 60 -5.44 10.16 9.60
N ASP A 61 -5.40 11.49 9.69
CA ASP A 61 -5.76 12.24 10.89
C ASP A 61 -7.26 12.09 11.23
N ASP A 62 -8.13 12.12 10.21
CA ASP A 62 -9.59 11.98 10.36
C ASP A 62 -10.04 10.54 10.72
N ARG A 63 -9.13 9.56 10.60
CA ARG A 63 -9.41 8.12 10.72
C ARG A 63 -10.59 7.67 9.85
N ARG A 64 -10.71 8.22 8.63
CA ARG A 64 -11.87 7.95 7.74
C ARG A 64 -11.95 6.48 7.32
N PHE A 65 -10.87 5.93 6.78
CA PHE A 65 -10.86 4.53 6.32
C PHE A 65 -11.11 3.51 7.43
N PRO A 66 -10.50 3.63 8.63
CA PRO A 66 -10.86 2.76 9.75
C PRO A 66 -12.36 2.83 10.11
N LYS A 67 -12.97 4.02 10.10
CA LYS A 67 -14.41 4.18 10.37
C LYS A 67 -15.27 3.54 9.28
N MET A 68 -14.93 3.77 8.01
CA MET A 68 -15.62 3.18 6.86
C MET A 68 -15.52 1.66 6.87
N HIS A 69 -14.33 1.12 7.14
CA HIS A 69 -14.10 -0.32 7.29
C HIS A 69 -15.00 -0.91 8.39
N LEU A 70 -15.05 -0.29 9.58
CA LEU A 70 -15.93 -0.74 10.66
C LEU A 70 -17.41 -0.72 10.29
N ASN A 71 -17.86 0.31 9.56
CA ASN A 71 -19.26 0.40 9.13
C ASN A 71 -19.60 -0.67 8.08
N LEU A 72 -18.71 -0.92 7.11
CA LEU A 72 -18.87 -2.00 6.14
C LEU A 72 -18.88 -3.37 6.80
N GLN A 73 -18.04 -3.60 7.81
CA GLN A 73 -18.04 -4.84 8.59
C GLN A 73 -19.35 -5.05 9.34
N ARG A 74 -19.91 -4.00 9.96
CA ARG A 74 -21.24 -4.07 10.58
C ARG A 74 -22.34 -4.40 9.57
N LEU A 75 -22.31 -3.77 8.40
CA LEU A 75 -23.26 -4.05 7.31
C LEU A 75 -23.14 -5.50 6.82
N LEU A 76 -21.91 -5.96 6.58
CA LEU A 76 -21.62 -7.33 6.17
C LEU A 76 -22.13 -8.34 7.21
N GLN A 77 -21.98 -8.04 8.50
CA GLN A 77 -22.48 -8.89 9.58
C GLN A 77 -24.02 -8.99 9.55
N VAL A 78 -24.73 -7.87 9.40
CA VAL A 78 -26.20 -7.86 9.28
C VAL A 78 -26.66 -8.68 8.08
N ILE A 79 -26.03 -8.48 6.92
CA ILE A 79 -26.32 -9.23 5.68
C ILE A 79 -26.03 -10.72 5.86
N ALA A 80 -24.92 -11.08 6.50
CA ALA A 80 -24.55 -12.48 6.77
C ALA A 80 -25.56 -13.16 7.70
N HIS A 81 -26.09 -12.45 8.69
CA HIS A 81 -27.18 -12.97 9.52
C HIS A 81 -28.47 -13.16 8.71
N GLY A 82 -28.83 -12.21 7.85
CA GLY A 82 -29.96 -12.35 6.93
C GLY A 82 -29.82 -13.58 6.03
N GLU A 83 -28.63 -13.83 5.50
CA GLU A 83 -28.33 -14.95 4.61
C GLU A 83 -28.50 -16.32 5.30
N GLN A 84 -28.32 -16.37 6.62
CA GLN A 84 -28.56 -17.59 7.42
C GLN A 84 -30.04 -17.76 7.80
N VAL A 85 -30.75 -16.66 8.03
CA VAL A 85 -32.12 -16.66 8.54
C VAL A 85 -33.13 -16.82 7.41
N PHE A 86 -32.98 -16.11 6.29
CA PHE A 86 -33.99 -16.07 5.22
C PHE A 86 -34.25 -17.44 4.57
N PRO A 87 -33.25 -18.32 4.33
CA PRO A 87 -33.53 -19.68 3.86
C PRO A 87 -34.38 -20.50 4.84
N ARG A 88 -34.18 -20.32 6.15
CA ARG A 88 -34.99 -20.98 7.18
C ARG A 88 -36.40 -20.43 7.22
N VAL A 89 -36.56 -19.12 7.04
CA VAL A 89 -37.88 -18.47 6.92
C VAL A 89 -38.61 -19.04 5.71
N LYS A 90 -37.96 -19.12 4.55
CA LYS A 90 -38.50 -19.74 3.34
C LYS A 90 -38.99 -21.16 3.60
N GLU A 91 -38.15 -22.02 4.19
CA GLU A 91 -38.52 -23.41 4.50
C GLU A 91 -39.77 -23.49 5.40
N LYS A 92 -39.85 -22.65 6.44
CA LYS A 92 -41.02 -22.60 7.32
C LYS A 92 -42.26 -22.08 6.60
N CYS A 93 -42.13 -21.06 5.75
CA CYS A 93 -43.23 -20.53 4.94
C CYS A 93 -43.75 -21.57 3.95
N SER A 94 -42.88 -22.34 3.28
CA SER A 94 -43.29 -23.39 2.34
C SER A 94 -44.14 -24.50 2.98
N SER A 95 -44.01 -24.71 4.30
CA SER A 95 -44.82 -25.69 5.03
C SER A 95 -46.24 -25.21 5.37
N LYS A 96 -46.55 -23.93 5.15
CA LYS A 96 -47.82 -23.31 5.56
C LYS A 96 -48.77 -23.16 4.37
N LYS A 97 -50.03 -23.54 4.57
CA LYS A 97 -51.07 -23.50 3.53
C LYS A 97 -51.48 -22.10 3.06
N TRP A 98 -51.19 -21.07 3.84
CA TRP A 98 -51.54 -19.68 3.52
C TRP A 98 -50.44 -18.96 2.73
N PHE A 99 -49.32 -19.62 2.45
CA PHE A 99 -48.21 -19.05 1.70
C PHE A 99 -48.27 -19.57 0.25
N SER A 100 -48.40 -18.66 -0.72
CA SER A 100 -48.45 -19.01 -2.14
C SER A 100 -47.11 -19.56 -2.62
N SER A 101 -47.14 -20.48 -3.60
CA SER A 101 -45.92 -20.94 -4.28
C SER A 101 -45.20 -19.80 -5.00
N GLU A 102 -45.93 -18.78 -5.46
CA GLU A 102 -45.36 -17.60 -6.11
C GLU A 102 -44.53 -16.77 -5.13
N ASP A 103 -45.09 -16.48 -3.94
CA ASP A 103 -44.37 -15.76 -2.88
C ASP A 103 -43.13 -16.54 -2.39
N ILE A 104 -43.15 -17.88 -2.41
CA ILE A 104 -41.97 -18.70 -2.09
C ILE A 104 -40.86 -18.53 -3.13
N ASN A 105 -41.22 -18.41 -4.41
CA ASN A 105 -40.26 -18.15 -5.48
C ASN A 105 -39.67 -16.74 -5.35
N SER A 106 -40.51 -15.74 -5.10
CA SER A 106 -40.05 -14.37 -4.83
C SER A 106 -39.07 -14.34 -3.64
N LEU A 107 -39.37 -15.05 -2.55
CA LEU A 107 -38.46 -15.14 -1.41
C LEU A 107 -37.11 -15.80 -1.75
N ASP A 108 -37.09 -16.77 -2.67
CA ASP A 108 -35.84 -17.37 -3.16
C ASP A 108 -35.00 -16.37 -3.98
N GLU A 109 -35.66 -15.58 -4.82
CA GLU A 109 -35.01 -14.50 -5.57
C GLU A 109 -34.41 -13.45 -4.63
N LEU A 110 -35.15 -13.05 -3.59
CA LEU A 110 -34.67 -12.13 -2.55
C LEU A 110 -33.46 -12.69 -1.79
N ILE A 111 -33.46 -13.99 -1.46
CA ILE A 111 -32.29 -14.66 -0.88
C ILE A 111 -31.10 -14.61 -1.85
N GLY A 112 -31.34 -14.80 -3.15
CA GLY A 112 -30.33 -14.65 -4.19
C GLY A 112 -29.78 -13.22 -4.29
N ARG A 113 -30.65 -12.20 -4.22
CA ARG A 113 -30.25 -10.77 -4.18
C ARG A 113 -29.41 -10.47 -2.94
N LEU A 114 -29.80 -10.94 -1.77
CA LEU A 114 -29.04 -10.78 -0.52
C LEU A 114 -27.64 -11.39 -0.59
N ARG A 115 -27.49 -12.59 -1.19
CA ARG A 115 -26.18 -13.23 -1.40
C ARG A 115 -25.26 -12.40 -2.28
N ARG A 116 -25.77 -11.88 -3.41
CA ARG A 116 -25.00 -10.98 -4.29
C ARG A 116 -24.61 -9.69 -3.57
N LEU A 117 -25.54 -9.12 -2.78
CA LEU A 117 -25.27 -7.93 -1.99
C LEU A 117 -24.15 -8.16 -0.96
N LYS A 118 -24.13 -9.32 -0.31
CA LYS A 118 -23.05 -9.73 0.61
C LYS A 118 -21.69 -9.74 -0.09
N GLU A 119 -21.62 -10.32 -1.28
CA GLU A 119 -20.39 -10.38 -2.08
C GLU A 119 -19.92 -8.97 -2.47
N ASN A 120 -20.84 -8.10 -2.89
CA ASN A 120 -20.54 -6.70 -3.22
C ASN A 120 -19.98 -5.93 -2.01
N VAL A 121 -20.64 -6.02 -0.86
CA VAL A 121 -20.14 -5.38 0.38
C VAL A 121 -18.78 -5.96 0.79
N GLY A 122 -18.56 -7.26 0.60
CA GLY A 122 -17.27 -7.91 0.81
C GLY A 122 -16.17 -7.36 -0.09
N PHE A 123 -16.46 -7.14 -1.38
CA PHE A 123 -15.53 -6.53 -2.34
C PHE A 123 -15.17 -5.09 -1.94
N ILE A 124 -16.16 -4.26 -1.58
CA ILE A 124 -15.94 -2.89 -1.09
C ILE A 124 -15.08 -2.92 0.17
N SER A 125 -15.36 -3.80 1.14
CA SER A 125 -14.54 -3.94 2.35
C SER A 125 -13.08 -4.31 2.07
N ASN A 126 -12.83 -5.14 1.05
CA ASN A 126 -11.48 -5.49 0.63
C ASN A 126 -10.75 -4.30 0.01
N ARG A 127 -11.43 -3.51 -0.84
CA ARG A 127 -10.88 -2.27 -1.40
C ARG A 127 -10.50 -1.28 -0.30
N VAL A 128 -11.37 -1.05 0.68
CA VAL A 128 -11.07 -0.18 1.83
C VAL A 128 -9.83 -0.64 2.59
N THR A 129 -9.71 -1.96 2.83
CA THR A 129 -8.53 -2.55 3.50
C THR A 129 -7.25 -2.31 2.70
N ALA A 130 -7.30 -2.46 1.37
CA ALA A 130 -6.16 -2.24 0.50
C ALA A 130 -5.70 -0.77 0.52
N ILE A 131 -6.65 0.18 0.48
CA ILE A 131 -6.34 1.61 0.58
C ILE A 131 -5.72 1.94 1.94
N GLN A 132 -6.29 1.41 3.03
CA GLN A 132 -5.76 1.63 4.37
C GLN A 132 -4.31 1.13 4.48
N ALA A 133 -4.02 -0.07 3.99
CA ALA A 133 -2.66 -0.60 3.95
C ALA A 133 -1.70 0.27 3.11
N GLY A 134 -2.18 0.83 1.99
CA GLY A 134 -1.41 1.77 1.18
C GLY A 134 -1.07 3.06 1.92
N LEU A 135 -2.02 3.60 2.70
CA LEU A 135 -1.82 4.80 3.52
C LEU A 135 -0.86 4.55 4.70
N ASP A 136 -0.98 3.40 5.36
CA ASP A 136 -0.09 2.99 6.44
C ASP A 136 1.35 2.83 5.93
N SER A 137 1.52 2.20 4.76
CA SER A 137 2.81 2.07 4.08
C SER A 137 3.41 3.44 3.74
N TRP A 138 2.60 4.35 3.19
CA TRP A 138 3.02 5.71 2.91
C TRP A 138 3.43 6.48 4.17
N GLN A 139 2.68 6.34 5.27
CA GLN A 139 3.00 6.98 6.54
C GLN A 139 4.34 6.46 7.09
N ALA A 140 4.55 5.15 7.04
CA ALA A 140 5.81 4.53 7.45
C ALA A 140 6.98 5.05 6.61
N GLU A 141 6.80 5.25 5.30
CA GLU A 141 7.82 5.84 4.44
C GLU A 141 8.15 7.28 4.84
N GLN A 142 7.16 8.09 5.19
CA GLN A 142 7.40 9.45 5.68
C GLN A 142 8.16 9.47 7.01
N ILE A 143 7.81 8.57 7.94
CA ILE A 143 8.51 8.43 9.23
C ILE A 143 9.97 8.01 8.97
N ASN A 144 10.19 7.00 8.13
CA ASN A 144 11.52 6.54 7.78
C ASN A 144 12.37 7.63 7.12
N LYS A 145 11.78 8.43 6.22
CA LYS A 145 12.46 9.57 5.60
C LYS A 145 12.87 10.62 6.63
N LYS A 146 12.01 10.93 7.61
CA LYS A 146 12.32 11.86 8.70
C LYS A 146 13.42 11.30 9.62
N LEU A 147 13.32 10.03 9.99
CA LEU A 147 14.34 9.35 10.80
C LEU A 147 15.68 9.30 10.09
N TYR A 148 15.70 9.10 8.77
CA TYR A 148 16.91 9.17 7.97
C TYR A 148 17.61 10.53 8.10
N TYR A 149 16.89 11.65 7.97
CA TYR A 149 17.48 12.98 8.13
C TYR A 149 17.97 13.25 9.55
N LEU A 150 17.22 12.82 10.57
CA LEU A 150 17.65 12.95 11.97
C LEU A 150 18.90 12.13 12.26
N SER A 151 18.96 10.89 11.73
CA SER A 151 20.12 10.01 11.88
C SER A 151 21.35 10.59 11.19
N PHE A 152 21.16 11.13 9.98
CA PHE A 152 22.22 11.84 9.25
C PHE A 152 22.76 13.03 10.04
N LEU A 153 21.87 13.84 10.62
CA LEU A 153 22.25 14.99 11.44
C LEU A 153 23.04 14.56 12.69
N SER A 154 22.58 13.51 13.37
CA SER A 154 23.26 12.94 14.55
C SER A 154 24.66 12.43 14.21
N ILE A 155 24.84 11.77 13.06
CA ILE A 155 26.16 11.28 12.62
C ILE A 155 27.16 12.43 12.44
N ILE A 156 26.71 13.61 11.99
CA ILE A 156 27.55 14.79 11.84
C ILE A 156 27.81 15.46 13.19
N PHE A 157 26.77 15.67 13.99
CA PHE A 157 26.89 16.45 15.23
C PHE A 157 27.44 15.67 16.41
N LEU A 158 27.25 14.36 16.49
CA LEU A 158 27.76 13.55 17.61
C LEU A 158 29.28 13.66 17.77
N PRO A 159 30.12 13.41 16.74
CA PRO A 159 31.57 13.53 16.89
C PRO A 159 32.01 14.97 17.15
N LEU A 160 31.37 15.96 16.52
CA LEU A 160 31.65 17.38 16.77
C LEU A 160 31.33 17.77 18.21
N SER A 161 30.19 17.32 18.74
CA SER A 161 29.74 17.56 20.12
C SER A 161 30.69 16.95 21.14
N ILE A 162 31.24 15.78 20.85
CA ILE A 162 32.27 15.15 21.70
C ILE A 162 33.53 16.02 21.72
N ILE A 163 34.01 16.46 20.56
CA ILE A 163 35.22 17.31 20.48
C ILE A 163 34.97 18.62 21.23
N THR A 164 33.92 19.37 20.91
CA THR A 164 33.62 20.63 21.60
C THR A 164 33.32 20.43 23.08
N GLY A 165 32.73 19.30 23.45
CA GLY A 165 32.47 18.92 24.83
C GLY A 165 33.77 18.76 25.62
N VAL A 166 34.70 17.92 25.14
CA VAL A 166 36.00 17.66 25.79
C VAL A 166 36.80 18.96 25.94
N PHE A 167 36.86 19.80 24.90
CA PHE A 167 37.57 21.09 24.96
C PHE A 167 36.84 22.17 25.78
N GLY A 168 35.54 22.00 26.06
CA GLY A 168 34.75 22.89 26.90
C GLY A 168 34.73 22.49 28.38
N MET A 169 35.30 21.35 28.75
CA MET A 169 35.41 20.93 30.15
C MET A 169 36.46 21.78 30.87
N ASN A 170 36.12 22.27 32.07
CA ASN A 170 37.05 23.01 32.94
C ASN A 170 38.02 22.07 33.68
N VAL A 171 38.79 21.29 32.92
CA VAL A 171 39.78 20.34 33.45
C VAL A 171 41.19 20.71 32.95
N GLY A 172 42.19 20.55 33.83
CA GLY A 172 43.59 20.79 33.47
C GLY A 172 44.15 19.70 32.56
N GLY A 173 45.15 20.02 31.75
CA GLY A 173 45.87 19.05 30.91
C GLY A 173 45.25 18.76 29.53
N VAL A 174 44.22 19.51 29.11
CA VAL A 174 43.68 19.41 27.74
C VAL A 174 44.70 20.01 26.74
N PRO A 175 45.10 19.27 25.68
CA PRO A 175 46.07 19.78 24.70
C PRO A 175 45.56 21.08 24.05
N TRP A 176 46.48 21.94 23.61
CA TRP A 176 46.18 23.22 22.94
C TRP A 176 45.41 24.28 23.77
N THR A 177 45.25 24.10 25.09
CA THR A 177 44.60 25.08 25.98
C THR A 177 45.59 26.06 26.66
N GLU A 178 46.85 25.66 26.84
CA GLU A 178 47.87 26.52 27.45
C GLU A 178 48.50 27.48 26.43
N GLN A 179 48.10 28.76 26.47
CA GLN A 179 48.57 29.79 25.54
C GLN A 179 49.91 30.46 25.92
N LYS A 180 50.59 29.98 26.96
CA LYS A 180 51.84 30.61 27.45
C LYS A 180 53.07 30.28 26.61
N ASN A 181 53.06 29.20 25.84
CA ASN A 181 54.17 28.81 24.96
C ASN A 181 53.96 29.34 23.52
N PRO A 182 54.95 30.02 22.92
CA PRO A 182 54.83 30.59 21.57
C PRO A 182 54.66 29.52 20.47
N GLU A 183 55.03 28.26 20.74
CA GLU A 183 54.85 27.12 19.82
C GLU A 183 53.39 26.62 19.74
N VAL A 184 52.52 27.01 20.68
CA VAL A 184 51.13 26.51 20.81
C VAL A 184 50.09 27.62 20.57
N LYS A 185 50.51 28.76 20.03
CA LYS A 185 49.71 29.99 19.91
C LYS A 185 48.42 29.82 19.09
N ASP A 186 48.37 28.81 18.20
CA ASP A 186 47.26 28.54 17.28
C ASP A 186 46.34 27.38 17.74
N GLY A 187 46.24 27.10 19.04
CA GLY A 187 45.47 25.98 19.58
C GLY A 187 44.01 25.92 19.12
N PHE A 188 43.28 27.04 19.14
CA PHE A 188 41.90 27.12 18.64
C PHE A 188 41.78 26.76 17.15
N ARG A 189 42.75 27.21 16.33
CA ARG A 189 42.78 26.93 14.89
C ARG A 189 43.01 25.44 14.63
N ASN A 190 43.86 24.80 15.43
CA ASN A 190 44.11 23.36 15.34
C ASN A 190 42.84 22.55 15.66
N VAL A 191 42.09 22.92 16.70
CA VAL A 191 40.81 22.27 17.03
C VAL A 191 39.78 22.46 15.91
N MET A 192 39.70 23.65 15.31
CA MET A 192 38.84 23.89 14.16
C MET A 192 39.22 23.02 12.95
N PHE A 193 40.51 22.83 12.66
CA PHE A 193 40.95 21.91 11.60
C PHE A 193 40.61 20.46 11.90
N VAL A 194 40.71 20.03 13.17
CA VAL A 194 40.28 18.68 13.60
C VAL A 194 38.78 18.50 13.39
N CYS A 195 37.95 19.46 13.78
CA CYS A 195 36.50 19.43 13.56
C CYS A 195 36.14 19.31 12.07
N VAL A 196 36.77 20.14 11.21
CA VAL A 196 36.57 20.08 9.76
C VAL A 196 37.05 18.74 9.20
N GLY A 197 38.21 18.25 9.63
CA GLY A 197 38.75 16.96 9.20
C GLY A 197 37.83 15.79 9.56
N VAL A 198 37.26 15.78 10.76
CA VAL A 198 36.29 14.78 11.21
C VAL A 198 35.00 14.85 10.41
N LEU A 199 34.49 16.06 10.12
CA LEU A 199 33.30 16.24 9.28
C LEU A 199 33.55 15.71 7.86
N VAL A 200 34.70 16.03 7.25
CA VAL A 200 35.08 15.53 5.92
C VAL A 200 35.22 14.00 5.93
N LEU A 201 35.85 13.43 6.96
CA LEU A 201 35.97 11.98 7.12
C LEU A 201 34.60 11.29 7.19
N VAL A 202 33.66 11.85 7.98
CA VAL A 202 32.28 11.35 8.07
C VAL A 202 31.56 11.40 6.72
N LEU A 203 31.68 12.51 5.98
CA LEU A 203 31.08 12.64 4.65
C LEU A 203 31.70 11.65 3.64
N LEU A 204 33.02 11.46 3.68
CA LEU A 204 33.73 10.49 2.83
C LEU A 204 33.28 9.06 3.13
N CYS A 205 33.14 8.69 4.41
CA CYS A 205 32.60 7.40 4.82
C CYS A 205 31.19 7.15 4.30
N PHE A 206 30.38 8.19 4.07
CA PHE A 206 29.04 8.08 3.51
C PHE A 206 29.03 8.00 1.97
N LEU A 207 29.93 8.73 1.31
CA LEU A 207 30.08 8.73 -0.15
C LEU A 207 30.68 7.41 -0.67
N PHE A 208 31.61 6.81 0.07
CA PHE A 208 32.35 5.63 -0.37
C PHE A 208 31.46 4.40 -0.65
N PRO A 209 30.49 4.01 0.21
CA PRO A 209 29.56 2.91 -0.07
C PRO A 209 28.60 3.21 -1.23
N ALA A 210 28.14 4.45 -1.37
CA ALA A 210 27.26 4.88 -2.47
C ALA A 210 28.00 4.84 -3.82
N LEU A 211 29.26 5.25 -3.85
CA LEU A 211 30.10 5.20 -5.04
C LEU A 211 30.46 3.74 -5.39
N TYR A 212 30.80 2.94 -4.38
CA TYR A 212 31.11 1.52 -4.54
C TYR A 212 29.93 0.73 -5.11
N SER A 213 28.72 0.93 -4.58
CA SER A 213 27.52 0.25 -5.06
C SER A 213 27.17 0.63 -6.51
N ARG A 214 27.30 1.90 -6.90
CA ARG A 214 27.11 2.34 -8.30
C ARG A 214 28.14 1.73 -9.24
N ILE A 215 29.41 1.69 -8.84
CA ILE A 215 30.48 1.08 -9.64
C ILE A 215 30.27 -0.43 -9.75
N ALA A 216 29.83 -1.10 -8.68
CA ALA A 216 29.54 -2.54 -8.68
C ALA A 216 28.34 -2.88 -9.58
N ALA A 217 27.26 -2.09 -9.53
CA ALA A 217 26.10 -2.23 -10.41
C ALA A 217 26.48 -2.04 -11.88
N TRP A 218 27.27 -0.99 -12.17
CA TRP A 218 27.80 -0.73 -13.51
C TRP A 218 28.69 -1.88 -14.01
N ARG A 219 29.60 -2.40 -13.17
CA ARG A 219 30.43 -3.57 -13.51
C ARG A 219 29.60 -4.82 -13.79
N ARG A 220 28.52 -5.08 -13.05
CA ARG A 220 27.60 -6.21 -13.33
C ARG A 220 26.91 -6.06 -14.68
N THR A 221 26.43 -4.87 -15.04
CA THR A 221 25.82 -4.63 -16.35
C THR A 221 26.81 -4.82 -17.51
N ILE A 222 28.08 -4.42 -17.32
CA ILE A 222 29.14 -4.65 -18.31
C ILE A 222 29.49 -6.14 -18.43
N ALA A 223 29.57 -6.87 -17.31
CA ALA A 223 29.84 -8.30 -17.33
C ALA A 223 28.73 -9.09 -18.06
N LEU A 224 27.45 -8.73 -17.87
CA LEU A 224 26.31 -9.32 -18.57
C LEU A 224 26.33 -9.04 -20.08
N LYS A 225 26.68 -7.82 -20.51
CA LYS A 225 26.88 -7.51 -21.94
C LYS A 225 28.01 -8.34 -22.56
N ARG A 226 29.09 -8.58 -21.80
CA ARG A 226 30.25 -9.35 -22.26
C ARG A 226 29.92 -10.84 -22.38
N SER A 227 29.15 -11.42 -21.46
CA SER A 227 28.69 -12.81 -21.54
C SER A 227 27.69 -13.04 -22.70
N TRP A 228 26.81 -12.08 -22.97
CA TRP A 228 25.92 -12.12 -24.14
C TRP A 228 26.70 -12.12 -25.47
N SER A 229 27.80 -11.34 -25.55
CA SER A 229 28.66 -11.31 -26.74
C SER A 229 29.41 -12.62 -27.01
N LEU A 230 29.79 -13.34 -25.93
CA LEU A 230 30.47 -14.64 -26.02
C LEU A 230 29.48 -15.74 -26.42
N ASN A 231 28.26 -15.72 -25.88
CA ASN A 231 27.24 -16.71 -26.23
C ASN A 231 26.73 -16.53 -27.68
N ARG A 232 26.69 -15.29 -28.20
CA ARG A 232 26.36 -15.01 -29.61
C ARG A 232 27.43 -15.54 -30.58
N LYS A 233 28.71 -15.47 -30.23
CA LYS A 233 29.81 -16.08 -31.02
C LYS A 233 29.80 -17.61 -30.97
N SER A 234 29.41 -18.20 -29.83
CA SER A 234 29.19 -19.66 -29.68
C SER A 234 28.07 -20.16 -30.60
N PHE A 235 26.94 -19.44 -30.65
CA PHE A 235 25.78 -19.82 -31.48
C PHE A 235 26.05 -19.74 -33.00
N LEU A 236 26.80 -18.72 -33.44
CA LEU A 236 27.21 -18.58 -34.84
C LEU A 236 28.23 -19.64 -35.29
N LYS A 237 29.07 -20.16 -34.38
CA LYS A 237 30.02 -21.23 -34.72
C LYS A 237 29.36 -22.60 -34.88
N ARG A 238 28.13 -22.77 -34.36
CA ARG A 238 27.33 -24.01 -34.46
C ARG A 238 26.47 -24.09 -35.72
N THR A 239 26.39 -23.01 -36.49
CA THR A 239 25.57 -22.88 -37.72
C THR A 239 26.40 -22.81 -39.00
N LEU A 240 27.63 -23.33 -38.99
CA LEU A 240 28.34 -23.65 -40.23
C LEU A 240 27.95 -25.08 -40.65
N PRO A 241 27.32 -25.28 -41.82
CA PRO A 241 26.90 -26.59 -42.25
C PRO A 241 28.13 -27.44 -42.56
N VAL A 242 28.14 -28.66 -42.01
CA VAL A 242 29.04 -29.74 -42.43
C VAL A 242 28.77 -29.98 -43.91
N LYS A 243 29.79 -29.73 -44.74
CA LYS A 243 29.79 -29.94 -46.18
C LYS A 243 29.81 -31.45 -46.43
N GLU A 244 28.63 -32.05 -46.66
CA GLU A 244 28.53 -33.42 -47.18
C GLU A 244 29.19 -33.50 -48.56
N ARG A 245 30.08 -34.49 -48.69
CA ARG A 245 30.66 -34.96 -49.95
C ARG A 245 29.70 -35.99 -50.54
N ASP A 246 29.40 -35.82 -51.83
CA ASP A 246 29.17 -36.83 -52.88
C ASP A 246 28.21 -36.19 -53.91
N SER A 247 28.37 -36.30 -55.22
CA SER A 247 29.02 -37.32 -56.03
C SER A 247 29.38 -36.72 -57.40
N TYR A 248 30.53 -37.10 -57.96
CA TYR A 248 30.90 -36.77 -59.34
C TYR A 248 30.23 -37.75 -60.29
N VAL A 249 29.43 -37.22 -61.22
CA VAL A 249 29.04 -37.88 -62.47
C VAL A 249 30.25 -37.87 -63.42
N ARG A 250 30.71 -39.05 -63.86
CA ARG A 250 31.34 -39.25 -65.17
C ARG A 250 30.86 -40.58 -65.75
N LEU A 251 30.31 -40.45 -66.96
CA LEU A 251 30.14 -41.39 -68.07
C LEU A 251 30.47 -42.86 -67.82
#